data_AF-A0A629IBI4-F1
#
_entry.id   AF-A0A629IBI4-F1
#
_cell.length_a   1.000
_cell.length_b   1.000
_cell.length_c   1.000
_cell.angle_alpha   90.00
_cell.angle_beta   90.00
_cell.angle_gamma   90.00
#
_symmetry.space_group_name_H-M   'P 1'
#
loop_
_entity.id
_entity.type
_entity.pdbx_description
1 polymer ?
#
loop_
_entity_poly.entity_id
_entity_poly.type
_entity_poly.pdbx_seq_one_letter_code
_entity_poly.pdbx_strand_id
1 'polypeptide(L)'
;MKQLPTCAEAKAHAKYLSRSLNINLSYARDAVALRYNCHNWSELSTVFGQLSDKYMSCYGLASREEKRVFSQLLAPYIAELQNAIHPDRHVPESLIRKIAEGHISRVSGKVMSAVIRECEDFPPTTVKDIIELLEFYDEMASRVLAGHHKQIPTNNPWLEPWVFGVRFYAYYHFNGKQVTILSREWDLDIHDAYLPHSRDRVFSRPWFQDYMIGYLAYLVKQFTGLGYDGTVKICCINNYSALDYHQKKAAPYGRVGLNHLYRELLNRGGEEKWSFSQNGHKHDFGIELPFATLTSLKKGRK
;
A
#
# COMPACT_ATOMS: atom_id res chain seq x y z
N MET A 1 3.78 -25.68 4.40
CA MET A 1 4.41 -25.09 3.21
C MET A 1 3.43 -24.25 2.39
N LYS A 2 3.86 -23.06 1.94
CA LYS A 2 3.13 -22.23 0.97
C LYS A 2 3.85 -22.29 -0.38
N GLN A 3 3.10 -22.12 -1.47
CA GLN A 3 3.67 -22.07 -2.82
C GLN A 3 4.36 -20.73 -3.05
N LEU A 4 5.59 -20.76 -3.55
CA LEU A 4 6.27 -19.61 -4.14
C LEU A 4 5.57 -19.18 -5.45
N PRO A 5 5.68 -17.91 -5.88
CA PRO A 5 5.07 -17.47 -7.11
C PRO A 5 5.59 -18.30 -8.29
N THR A 6 4.72 -18.58 -9.24
CA THR A 6 5.14 -19.04 -10.56
C THR A 6 5.94 -17.94 -11.26
N CYS A 7 6.73 -18.31 -12.28
CA CYS A 7 7.45 -17.34 -13.12
C CYS A 7 6.50 -16.28 -13.72
N ALA A 8 5.28 -16.69 -14.10
CA ALA A 8 4.26 -15.80 -14.65
C ALA A 8 3.76 -14.80 -13.60
N GLU A 9 3.42 -15.27 -12.39
CA GLU A 9 2.95 -14.40 -11.29
C GLU A 9 4.03 -13.41 -10.84
N ALA A 10 5.27 -13.87 -10.65
CA ALA A 10 6.38 -12.99 -10.27
C ALA A 10 6.64 -11.91 -11.34
N LYS A 11 6.63 -12.29 -12.62
CA LYS A 11 6.81 -11.33 -13.72
C LYS A 11 5.65 -10.35 -13.82
N ALA A 12 4.42 -10.80 -13.63
CA ALA A 12 3.24 -9.94 -13.62
C ALA A 12 3.30 -8.93 -12.47
N HIS A 13 3.67 -9.38 -11.28
CA HIS A 13 3.85 -8.54 -10.09
C HIS A 13 4.94 -7.48 -10.29
N ALA A 14 6.12 -7.86 -10.78
CA ALA A 14 7.20 -6.92 -11.05
C ALA A 14 6.80 -5.88 -12.13
N LYS A 15 6.09 -6.30 -13.18
CA LYS A 15 5.56 -5.38 -14.20
C LYS A 15 4.54 -4.41 -13.62
N TYR A 16 3.65 -4.89 -12.75
CA TYR A 16 2.67 -4.05 -12.08
C TYR A 16 3.36 -3.01 -11.19
N LEU A 17 4.31 -3.42 -10.34
CA LEU A 17 5.09 -2.50 -9.51
C LEU A 17 5.82 -1.44 -10.34
N SER A 18 6.53 -1.87 -11.38
CA SER A 18 7.27 -0.95 -12.26
C SER A 18 6.35 0.11 -12.89
N ARG A 19 5.15 -0.29 -13.35
CA ARG A 19 4.18 0.63 -13.97
C ARG A 19 3.48 1.52 -12.95
N SER A 20 3.01 0.95 -11.85
CA SER A 20 2.23 1.67 -10.84
C SER A 20 3.08 2.66 -10.05
N LEU A 21 4.32 2.30 -9.74
CA LEU A 21 5.26 3.13 -8.98
C LEU A 21 6.18 3.97 -9.89
N ASN A 22 6.13 3.76 -11.21
CA ASN A 22 7.01 4.40 -12.19
C ASN A 22 8.51 4.21 -11.89
N ILE A 23 8.88 2.97 -11.55
CA ILE A 23 10.27 2.56 -11.25
C ILE A 23 10.82 1.60 -12.30
N ASN A 24 12.14 1.48 -12.39
CA ASN A 24 12.80 0.53 -13.28
C ASN A 24 12.33 -0.91 -13.05
N LEU A 25 12.15 -1.68 -14.13
CA LEU A 25 11.69 -3.07 -14.02
C LEU A 25 12.67 -3.96 -13.25
N SER A 26 13.98 -3.69 -13.37
CA SER A 26 15.01 -4.39 -12.58
C SER A 26 14.84 -4.14 -11.07
N TYR A 27 14.53 -2.91 -10.68
CA TYR A 27 14.24 -2.53 -9.30
C TYR A 27 12.98 -3.20 -8.78
N ALA A 28 11.91 -3.19 -9.58
CA ALA A 28 10.68 -3.90 -9.23
C ALA A 28 10.91 -5.42 -9.07
N ARG A 29 11.73 -6.04 -9.92
CA ARG A 29 12.11 -7.45 -9.80
C ARG A 29 12.89 -7.75 -8.51
N ASP A 30 13.85 -6.90 -8.14
CA ASP A 30 14.60 -7.05 -6.90
C ASP A 30 13.67 -6.96 -5.67
N ALA A 31 12.77 -5.96 -5.64
CA ALA A 31 11.77 -5.83 -4.59
C ALA A 31 10.85 -7.07 -4.49
N VAL A 32 10.38 -7.61 -5.63
CA VAL A 32 9.59 -8.86 -5.66
C VAL A 32 10.37 -10.03 -5.07
N ALA A 33 11.65 -10.19 -5.42
CA ALA A 33 12.48 -11.27 -4.88
C ALA A 33 12.56 -11.22 -3.36
N LEU A 34 12.82 -10.05 -2.78
CA LEU A 34 12.93 -9.89 -1.32
C LEU A 34 11.62 -10.24 -0.62
N ARG A 35 10.47 -9.87 -1.19
CA ARG A 35 9.16 -10.25 -0.64
C ARG A 35 8.96 -11.75 -0.54
N TYR A 36 9.55 -12.49 -1.48
CA TYR A 36 9.56 -13.94 -1.49
C TYR A 36 10.81 -14.54 -0.85
N ASN A 37 11.45 -13.81 0.08
CA ASN A 37 12.56 -14.31 0.88
C ASN A 37 13.79 -14.75 0.05
N CYS A 38 13.94 -14.16 -1.14
CA CYS A 38 15.05 -14.36 -2.07
C CYS A 38 15.87 -13.08 -2.18
N HIS A 39 17.19 -13.16 -2.14
CA HIS A 39 18.08 -11.99 -2.15
C HIS A 39 17.98 -11.11 -3.40
N ASN A 40 17.65 -11.74 -4.52
CA ASN A 40 17.57 -11.13 -5.82
C ASN A 40 16.73 -12.00 -6.78
N TRP A 41 16.45 -11.45 -7.96
CA TRP A 41 15.64 -12.11 -8.98
C TRP A 41 16.24 -13.42 -9.51
N SER A 42 17.57 -13.52 -9.59
CA SER A 42 18.24 -14.74 -10.05
C SER A 42 17.95 -15.90 -9.09
N GLU A 43 18.02 -15.64 -7.80
CA GLU A 43 17.68 -16.64 -6.78
C GLU A 43 16.20 -17.01 -6.83
N LEU A 44 15.28 -16.03 -6.88
CA LEU A 44 13.85 -16.34 -7.01
C LEU A 44 13.57 -17.21 -8.24
N SER A 45 14.32 -17.01 -9.33
CA SER A 45 14.10 -17.73 -10.57
C SER A 45 14.41 -19.23 -10.52
N THR A 46 15.23 -19.68 -9.56
CA THR A 46 15.54 -21.11 -9.38
C THR A 46 14.48 -21.84 -8.56
N VAL A 47 13.60 -21.11 -7.88
CA VAL A 47 12.61 -21.65 -6.93
C VAL A 47 11.15 -21.35 -7.29
N PHE A 48 10.89 -20.82 -8.49
CA PHE A 48 9.52 -20.52 -8.94
C PHE A 48 8.56 -21.71 -8.78
N GLY A 49 7.38 -21.46 -8.23
CA GLY A 49 6.30 -22.44 -8.07
C GLY A 49 6.57 -23.57 -7.07
N GLN A 50 7.76 -23.61 -6.45
CA GLN A 50 8.11 -24.62 -5.45
C GLN A 50 7.37 -24.36 -4.12
N LEU A 51 7.20 -25.41 -3.33
CA LEU A 51 6.72 -25.28 -1.95
C LEU A 51 7.87 -24.81 -1.05
N SER A 52 7.58 -23.86 -0.17
CA SER A 52 8.55 -23.38 0.81
C SER A 52 7.96 -23.39 2.22
N ASP A 53 8.79 -23.81 3.18
CA ASP A 53 8.55 -23.69 4.62
C ASP A 53 9.28 -22.50 5.23
N LYS A 54 10.01 -21.70 4.43
CA LYS A 54 10.55 -20.43 4.91
C LYS A 54 9.38 -19.59 5.44
N TYR A 55 9.60 -18.88 6.56
CA TYR A 55 8.62 -17.95 7.11
C TYR A 55 8.42 -16.81 6.11
N MET A 56 7.53 -17.03 5.15
CA MET A 56 7.36 -16.14 4.03
C MET A 56 6.37 -15.05 4.40
N SER A 57 6.67 -13.81 4.00
CA SER A 57 5.67 -12.74 3.89
C SER A 57 4.68 -13.00 2.73
N CYS A 58 4.29 -14.27 2.49
CA CYS A 58 3.32 -14.72 1.50
C CYS A 58 1.88 -14.22 1.77
N TYR A 59 1.73 -13.08 2.46
CA TYR A 59 0.47 -12.39 2.67
C TYR A 59 -0.25 -12.07 1.35
N GLY A 60 0.47 -12.07 0.22
CA GLY A 60 -0.05 -11.71 -1.08
C GLY A 60 -0.70 -12.82 -1.91
N LEU A 61 -0.18 -14.05 -1.89
CA LEU A 61 -0.64 -15.10 -2.81
C LEU A 61 -1.71 -15.97 -2.14
N ALA A 62 -2.91 -15.95 -2.70
CA ALA A 62 -3.95 -16.92 -2.38
C ALA A 62 -3.62 -18.29 -2.98
N SER A 63 -3.86 -19.35 -2.22
CA SER A 63 -3.86 -20.72 -2.74
C SER A 63 -4.95 -20.91 -3.81
N ARG A 64 -4.83 -21.98 -4.61
CA ARG A 64 -5.87 -22.32 -5.60
C ARG A 64 -7.24 -22.52 -4.94
N GLU A 65 -7.24 -23.11 -3.75
CA GLU A 65 -8.47 -23.37 -3.00
C GLU A 65 -9.09 -22.09 -2.43
N GLU A 66 -8.29 -21.20 -1.83
CA GLU A 66 -8.78 -19.89 -1.37
C GLU A 66 -9.40 -19.09 -2.53
N LYS A 67 -8.75 -19.06 -3.70
CA LYS A 67 -9.31 -18.41 -4.89
C LYS A 67 -10.65 -19.02 -5.30
N ARG A 68 -10.79 -20.35 -5.22
CA ARG A 68 -12.03 -21.08 -5.57
C ARG A 68 -13.16 -20.72 -4.60
N VAL A 69 -12.91 -20.83 -3.30
CA VAL A 69 -13.90 -20.54 -2.25
C VAL A 69 -14.32 -19.07 -2.30
N PHE A 70 -13.36 -18.14 -2.39
CA PHE A 70 -13.64 -16.71 -2.52
C PHE A 70 -14.51 -16.40 -3.74
N SER A 71 -14.21 -17.02 -4.89
CA SER A 71 -15.00 -16.82 -6.11
C SER A 71 -16.42 -17.37 -5.98
N GLN A 72 -16.60 -18.52 -5.35
CA GLN A 72 -17.92 -19.12 -5.12
C GLN A 72 -18.77 -18.30 -4.15
N LEU A 73 -18.15 -17.79 -3.09
CA LEU A 73 -18.79 -16.93 -2.10
C LEU A 73 -19.36 -15.65 -2.74
N LEU A 74 -18.62 -15.06 -3.67
CA LEU A 74 -18.99 -13.77 -4.28
C LEU A 74 -19.78 -13.88 -5.58
N ALA A 75 -19.82 -15.07 -6.20
CA ALA A 75 -20.52 -15.31 -7.46
C ALA A 75 -21.99 -14.83 -7.45
N PRO A 76 -22.78 -15.01 -6.36
CA PRO A 76 -24.16 -14.55 -6.33
C PRO A 76 -24.33 -13.02 -6.35
N TYR A 77 -23.27 -12.26 -6.06
CA TYR A 77 -23.33 -10.80 -5.85
C TYR A 77 -22.69 -9.99 -6.99
N ILE A 78 -22.14 -10.64 -8.02
CA ILE A 78 -21.33 -9.96 -9.05
C ILE A 78 -22.11 -8.86 -9.78
N ALA A 79 -23.38 -9.11 -10.14
CA ALA A 79 -24.19 -8.14 -10.88
C ALA A 79 -24.47 -6.89 -10.03
N GLU A 80 -24.77 -7.09 -8.75
CA GLU A 80 -25.02 -6.02 -7.81
C GLU A 80 -23.74 -5.25 -7.47
N LEU A 81 -22.60 -5.93 -7.39
CA LEU A 81 -21.30 -5.30 -7.22
C LEU A 81 -20.95 -4.39 -8.40
N GLN A 82 -21.29 -4.79 -9.63
CA GLN A 82 -21.13 -3.92 -10.82
C GLN A 82 -21.97 -2.64 -10.69
N ASN A 83 -23.22 -2.76 -10.23
CA ASN A 83 -24.12 -1.63 -10.00
C ASN A 83 -23.69 -0.76 -8.80
N ALA A 84 -22.97 -1.33 -7.83
CA ALA A 84 -22.47 -0.62 -6.65
C ALA A 84 -21.20 0.19 -6.92
N ILE A 85 -20.61 0.12 -8.13
CA ILE A 85 -19.42 0.88 -8.48
C ILE A 85 -19.75 2.38 -8.51
N HIS A 86 -19.28 3.12 -7.50
CA HIS A 86 -19.53 4.54 -7.38
C HIS A 86 -18.34 5.38 -7.88
N PRO A 87 -18.54 6.34 -8.80
CA PRO A 87 -17.46 7.11 -9.41
C PRO A 87 -16.71 8.02 -8.44
N ASP A 88 -17.32 8.45 -7.33
CA ASP A 88 -16.64 9.32 -6.34
C ASP A 88 -15.85 8.60 -5.25
N ARG A 89 -15.92 7.26 -5.18
CA ARG A 89 -15.23 6.51 -4.12
C ARG A 89 -14.55 5.22 -4.56
N HIS A 90 -14.91 4.62 -5.68
CA HIS A 90 -14.28 3.38 -6.14
C HIS A 90 -13.23 3.64 -7.22
N VAL A 91 -11.97 3.68 -6.80
CA VAL A 91 -10.81 3.81 -7.69
C VAL A 91 -10.64 2.55 -8.56
N PRO A 92 -9.97 2.62 -9.72
CA PRO A 92 -9.84 1.47 -10.64
C PRO A 92 -9.32 0.18 -9.99
N GLU A 93 -8.40 0.28 -9.02
CA GLU A 93 -7.80 -0.87 -8.34
C GLU A 93 -8.51 -1.25 -7.02
N SER A 94 -9.70 -0.71 -6.77
CA SER A 94 -10.55 -1.08 -5.62
C SER A 94 -10.92 -2.56 -5.63
N LEU A 95 -11.18 -3.11 -4.45
CA LEU A 95 -11.55 -4.50 -4.27
C LEU A 95 -12.84 -4.83 -5.01
N ILE A 96 -13.87 -3.98 -4.88
CA ILE A 96 -15.15 -4.15 -5.58
C ILE A 96 -14.95 -4.19 -7.10
N ARG A 97 -14.20 -3.25 -7.69
CA ARG A 97 -13.93 -3.27 -9.13
C ARG A 97 -13.18 -4.51 -9.56
N LYS A 98 -12.13 -4.89 -8.83
CA LYS A 98 -11.37 -6.12 -9.12
C LYS A 98 -12.27 -7.35 -9.16
N ILE A 99 -13.24 -7.45 -8.26
CA ILE A 99 -14.19 -8.57 -8.23
C ILE A 99 -15.19 -8.46 -9.39
N ALA A 100 -15.86 -7.30 -9.51
CA ALA A 100 -16.90 -7.03 -10.51
C ALA A 100 -16.42 -7.16 -11.97
N GLU A 101 -15.13 -6.86 -12.22
CA GLU A 101 -14.48 -6.92 -13.54
C GLU A 101 -13.75 -8.26 -13.79
N GLY A 102 -13.90 -9.25 -12.90
CA GLY A 102 -13.30 -10.59 -13.07
C GLY A 102 -11.78 -10.63 -12.87
N HIS A 103 -11.22 -9.66 -12.16
CA HIS A 103 -9.79 -9.55 -11.82
C HIS A 103 -9.46 -10.11 -10.43
N ILE A 104 -10.16 -11.16 -9.99
CA ILE A 104 -9.98 -11.84 -8.68
C ILE A 104 -8.52 -12.25 -8.44
N SER A 105 -7.78 -12.62 -9.50
CA SER A 105 -6.35 -12.95 -9.43
C SER A 105 -5.44 -11.81 -8.91
N ARG A 106 -5.94 -10.58 -8.84
CA ARG A 106 -5.25 -9.39 -8.33
C ARG A 106 -5.58 -9.07 -6.86
N VAL A 107 -6.47 -9.82 -6.22
CA VAL A 107 -6.82 -9.67 -4.81
C VAL A 107 -5.80 -10.44 -3.95
N SER A 108 -5.39 -9.87 -2.80
CA SER A 108 -4.47 -10.56 -1.88
C SER A 108 -5.08 -11.84 -1.34
N GLY A 109 -4.22 -12.82 -1.10
CA GLY A 109 -4.54 -13.93 -0.19
C GLY A 109 -5.07 -13.42 1.15
N LYS A 110 -4.41 -12.45 1.80
CA LYS A 110 -4.87 -11.86 3.06
C LYS A 110 -6.31 -11.34 3.02
N VAL A 111 -6.68 -10.57 1.99
CA VAL A 111 -8.06 -10.07 1.83
C VAL A 111 -9.02 -11.21 1.56
N MET A 112 -8.66 -12.17 0.69
CA MET A 112 -9.50 -13.34 0.44
C MET A 112 -9.78 -14.12 1.72
N SER A 113 -8.74 -14.48 2.49
CA SER A 113 -8.90 -15.26 3.72
C SER A 113 -9.71 -14.47 4.77
N ALA A 114 -9.52 -13.15 4.86
CA ALA A 114 -10.28 -12.32 5.80
C ALA A 114 -11.76 -12.27 5.43
N VAL A 115 -12.09 -11.99 4.17
CA VAL A 115 -13.49 -11.95 3.69
C VAL A 115 -14.17 -13.32 3.81
N ILE A 116 -13.47 -14.41 3.46
CA ILE A 116 -14.01 -15.78 3.64
C ILE A 116 -14.37 -16.00 5.11
N ARG A 117 -13.42 -15.77 6.03
CA ARG A 117 -13.63 -16.00 7.45
C ARG A 117 -14.78 -15.16 8.01
N GLU A 118 -14.83 -13.86 7.68
CA GLU A 118 -15.93 -13.01 8.16
C GLU A 118 -17.29 -13.49 7.63
N CYS A 119 -17.37 -13.96 6.38
CA CYS A 119 -18.63 -14.52 5.86
C CYS A 119 -18.97 -15.90 6.45
N GLU A 120 -17.99 -16.66 6.93
CA GLU A 120 -18.22 -17.93 7.64
C GLU A 120 -18.76 -17.66 9.05
N ASP A 121 -18.16 -16.71 9.77
CA ASP A 121 -18.56 -16.33 11.12
C ASP A 121 -19.89 -15.53 11.13
N PHE A 122 -20.07 -14.68 10.11
CA PHE A 122 -21.23 -13.79 9.95
C PHE A 122 -21.73 -13.82 8.50
N PRO A 123 -22.54 -14.84 8.13
CA PRO A 123 -23.06 -14.96 6.78
C PRO A 123 -23.82 -13.70 6.34
N PRO A 124 -23.48 -13.12 5.17
CA PRO A 124 -24.15 -11.92 4.67
C PRO A 124 -25.63 -12.24 4.40
N THR A 125 -26.50 -11.38 4.89
CA THR A 125 -27.96 -11.50 4.70
C THR A 125 -28.45 -10.62 3.56
N THR A 126 -27.68 -9.59 3.21
CA THR A 126 -27.99 -8.65 2.14
C THR A 126 -26.78 -8.37 1.25
N VAL A 127 -27.06 -7.89 0.04
CA VAL A 127 -26.04 -7.34 -0.88
C VAL A 127 -25.26 -6.19 -0.24
N LYS A 128 -25.95 -5.38 0.60
CA LYS A 128 -25.32 -4.28 1.32
C LYS A 128 -24.22 -4.82 2.22
N ASP A 129 -24.47 -5.88 2.99
CA ASP A 129 -23.49 -6.49 3.90
C ASP A 129 -22.19 -6.84 3.16
N ILE A 130 -22.29 -7.44 1.98
CA ILE A 130 -21.15 -7.75 1.11
C ILE A 130 -20.42 -6.49 0.64
N ILE A 131 -21.13 -5.46 0.19
CA ILE A 131 -20.51 -4.21 -0.25
C ILE A 131 -19.75 -3.55 0.90
N GLU A 132 -20.34 -3.47 2.09
CA GLU A 132 -19.70 -2.86 3.25
C GLU A 132 -18.48 -3.63 3.71
N LEU A 133 -18.55 -4.97 3.68
CA LEU A 133 -17.43 -5.87 3.97
C LEU A 133 -16.26 -5.65 2.99
N LEU A 134 -16.55 -5.60 1.69
CA LEU A 134 -15.53 -5.40 0.67
C LEU A 134 -14.92 -3.99 0.73
N GLU A 135 -15.71 -2.95 1.02
CA GLU A 135 -15.20 -1.60 1.26
C GLU A 135 -14.31 -1.54 2.51
N PHE A 136 -14.64 -2.29 3.55
CA PHE A 136 -13.86 -2.37 4.79
C PHE A 136 -12.49 -3.04 4.58
N TYR A 137 -12.43 -4.10 3.77
CA TYR A 137 -11.19 -4.82 3.46
C TYR A 137 -10.43 -4.29 2.23
N ASP A 138 -10.92 -3.23 1.58
CA ASP A 138 -10.19 -2.61 0.49
C ASP A 138 -8.84 -2.06 0.98
N GLU A 139 -7.78 -2.28 0.22
CA GLU A 139 -6.42 -1.87 0.58
C GLU A 139 -6.01 -0.55 -0.11
N MET A 140 -6.94 0.07 -0.85
CA MET A 140 -6.75 1.27 -1.66
C MET A 140 -7.45 2.50 -1.04
N ALA A 141 -7.32 3.66 -1.70
CA ALA A 141 -7.96 4.90 -1.24
C ALA A 141 -9.50 4.76 -1.14
N SER A 142 -10.09 3.82 -1.87
CA SER A 142 -11.53 3.53 -1.82
C SER A 142 -12.04 3.18 -0.42
N ARG A 143 -11.22 2.51 0.41
CA ARG A 143 -11.58 2.24 1.81
C ARG A 143 -11.82 3.53 2.59
N VAL A 144 -10.89 4.48 2.44
CA VAL A 144 -10.96 5.80 3.07
C VAL A 144 -12.19 6.55 2.58
N LEU A 145 -12.40 6.56 1.27
CA LEU A 145 -13.50 7.29 0.64
C LEU A 145 -14.86 6.68 0.99
N ALA A 146 -14.99 5.36 1.05
CA ALA A 146 -16.21 4.70 1.51
C ALA A 146 -16.57 5.10 2.94
N GLY A 147 -15.59 5.12 3.86
CA GLY A 147 -15.78 5.60 5.23
C GLY A 147 -16.21 7.08 5.28
N HIS A 148 -15.54 7.94 4.53
CA HIS A 148 -15.87 9.37 4.44
C HIS A 148 -17.31 9.61 3.96
N HIS A 149 -17.73 8.96 2.88
CA HIS A 149 -19.08 9.11 2.30
C HIS A 149 -20.19 8.60 3.23
N LYS A 150 -19.90 7.59 4.06
CA LYS A 150 -20.84 7.07 5.06
C LYS A 150 -20.87 7.90 6.35
N GLN A 151 -20.05 8.95 6.46
CA GLN A 151 -19.85 9.73 7.69
C GLN A 151 -19.48 8.85 8.89
N ILE A 152 -18.88 7.68 8.63
CA ILE A 152 -18.37 6.83 9.70
C ILE A 152 -17.10 7.53 10.19
N PRO A 153 -16.90 7.69 11.51
CA PRO A 153 -15.65 8.21 12.07
C PRO A 153 -14.50 7.21 11.91
N THR A 154 -14.27 6.70 10.70
CA THR A 154 -13.02 6.02 10.33
C THR A 154 -11.97 7.09 10.12
N ASN A 155 -11.50 7.69 11.21
CA ASN A 155 -10.48 8.73 11.12
C ASN A 155 -9.14 8.14 10.68
N ASN A 156 -8.95 6.81 10.69
CA ASN A 156 -7.61 6.21 10.63
C ASN A 156 -7.53 4.76 10.08
N PRO A 157 -8.10 4.42 8.92
CA PRO A 157 -7.90 3.08 8.34
C PRO A 157 -6.42 2.87 7.97
N TRP A 158 -5.89 1.70 8.35
CA TRP A 158 -4.62 1.20 7.81
C TRP A 158 -4.82 0.82 6.35
N LEU A 159 -4.01 1.39 5.45
CA LEU A 159 -3.88 0.90 4.09
C LEU A 159 -2.69 -0.05 4.04
N GLU A 160 -2.95 -1.32 3.74
CA GLU A 160 -1.91 -2.35 3.66
C GLU A 160 -1.93 -3.07 2.31
N PRO A 161 -1.74 -2.35 1.19
CA PRO A 161 -1.83 -2.95 -0.13
C PRO A 161 -0.70 -3.95 -0.31
N TRP A 162 -1.07 -5.23 -0.23
CA TRP A 162 -0.10 -6.32 -0.23
C TRP A 162 0.82 -6.23 -1.44
N VAL A 163 0.33 -5.80 -2.59
CA VAL A 163 1.08 -5.78 -3.85
C VAL A 163 2.31 -4.89 -3.74
N PHE A 164 2.24 -3.81 -2.96
CA PHE A 164 3.35 -2.88 -2.73
C PHE A 164 4.18 -3.24 -1.49
N GLY A 165 3.72 -4.17 -0.64
CA GLY A 165 4.42 -4.48 0.61
C GLY A 165 4.60 -3.24 1.49
N VAL A 166 3.57 -2.41 1.58
CA VAL A 166 3.57 -1.18 2.38
C VAL A 166 2.47 -1.27 3.43
N ARG A 167 2.73 -0.73 4.62
CA ARG A 167 1.71 -0.40 5.63
C ARG A 167 1.69 1.10 5.81
N PHE A 168 0.50 1.69 5.67
CA PHE A 168 0.31 3.13 5.69
C PHE A 168 -0.84 3.48 6.63
N TYR A 169 -0.46 3.94 7.82
CA TYR A 169 -1.39 4.41 8.85
C TYR A 169 -1.45 5.93 8.81
N ALA A 170 -2.64 6.46 8.56
CA ALA A 170 -2.84 7.90 8.41
C ALA A 170 -4.20 8.34 8.92
N TYR A 171 -4.28 9.61 9.32
CA TYR A 171 -5.54 10.30 9.50
C TYR A 171 -5.94 11.05 8.24
N TYR A 172 -7.24 11.04 7.92
CA TYR A 172 -7.77 11.66 6.70
C TYR A 172 -8.80 12.73 7.07
N HIS A 173 -8.48 13.99 6.80
CA HIS A 173 -9.36 15.12 7.10
C HIS A 173 -9.91 15.69 5.79
N PHE A 174 -11.22 15.55 5.60
CA PHE A 174 -11.90 16.01 4.40
C PHE A 174 -12.62 17.33 4.62
N ASN A 175 -12.52 18.23 3.64
CA ASN A 175 -13.35 19.41 3.48
C ASN A 175 -13.83 19.46 2.02
N GLY A 176 -14.96 18.80 1.74
CA GLY A 176 -15.40 18.55 0.37
C GLY A 176 -14.37 17.73 -0.40
N LYS A 177 -13.90 18.25 -1.55
CA LYS A 177 -12.86 17.62 -2.38
C LYS A 177 -11.43 17.96 -1.93
N GLN A 178 -11.24 18.72 -0.84
CA GLN A 178 -9.93 18.92 -0.23
C GLN A 178 -9.69 17.86 0.84
N VAL A 179 -8.50 17.22 0.83
CA VAL A 179 -8.11 16.22 1.81
C VAL A 179 -6.70 16.47 2.37
N THR A 180 -6.59 16.46 3.69
CA THR A 180 -5.31 16.45 4.39
C THR A 180 -5.05 15.03 4.92
N ILE A 181 -4.00 14.39 4.41
CA ILE A 181 -3.56 13.07 4.84
C ILE A 181 -2.42 13.23 5.84
N LEU A 182 -2.65 12.93 7.11
CA LEU A 182 -1.64 12.91 8.16
C LEU A 182 -1.12 11.48 8.36
N SER A 183 -0.04 11.12 7.68
CA SER A 183 0.60 9.81 7.85
C SER A 183 1.37 9.76 9.17
N ARG A 184 0.90 8.88 10.06
CA ARG A 184 1.53 8.58 11.34
C ARG A 184 2.62 7.55 11.19
N GLU A 185 2.39 6.54 10.38
CA GLU A 185 3.35 5.46 10.09
C GLU A 185 3.30 5.12 8.60
N TRP A 186 4.47 5.11 7.98
CA TRP A 186 4.65 4.67 6.60
C TRP A 186 5.80 3.67 6.53
N ASP A 187 5.44 2.39 6.51
CA ASP A 187 6.39 1.31 6.65
C ASP A 187 6.48 0.48 5.38
N LEU A 188 7.71 0.22 4.96
CA LEU A 188 8.00 -0.84 4.00
C LEU A 188 8.05 -2.20 4.72
N ASP A 189 7.16 -3.11 4.35
CA ASP A 189 7.09 -4.50 4.81
C ASP A 189 7.74 -5.43 3.78
N ILE A 190 8.98 -5.08 3.39
CA ILE A 190 9.86 -5.88 2.54
C ILE A 190 11.17 -6.02 3.28
N HIS A 191 11.62 -7.25 3.51
CA HIS A 191 12.80 -7.56 4.31
C HIS A 191 13.81 -8.37 3.52
N ASP A 192 15.10 -8.17 3.77
CA ASP A 192 16.16 -9.06 3.30
C ASP A 192 16.39 -10.11 4.40
N ALA A 193 15.98 -11.36 4.18
CA ALA A 193 15.76 -12.33 5.25
C ALA A 193 16.96 -13.22 5.61
N TYR A 194 18.11 -12.97 5.01
CA TYR A 194 19.23 -13.90 5.07
C TYR A 194 20.17 -13.73 6.25
N LEU A 195 19.98 -12.75 7.16
CA LEU A 195 20.82 -12.66 8.36
C LEU A 195 20.02 -12.23 9.61
N PRO A 196 20.41 -12.70 10.81
CA PRO A 196 20.03 -12.02 12.04
C PRO A 196 20.46 -10.55 11.93
N HIS A 197 19.56 -9.60 12.22
CA HIS A 197 19.77 -8.15 12.10
C HIS A 197 19.80 -7.55 10.66
N SER A 198 19.44 -8.29 9.60
CA SER A 198 19.38 -7.76 8.21
C SER A 198 18.11 -7.00 7.82
N ARG A 199 17.17 -6.80 8.74
CA ARG A 199 15.87 -6.12 8.48
C ARG A 199 16.05 -4.73 7.84
N ASP A 200 17.25 -4.15 7.93
CA ASP A 200 17.52 -2.77 7.61
C ASP A 200 18.30 -2.56 6.29
N ARG A 201 18.74 -3.63 5.61
CA ARG A 201 19.43 -3.48 4.32
C ARG A 201 18.51 -3.09 3.17
N VAL A 202 17.20 -3.30 3.32
CA VAL A 202 16.24 -2.86 2.31
C VAL A 202 16.35 -1.35 2.06
N PHE A 203 16.67 -0.57 3.10
CA PHE A 203 16.81 0.87 3.03
C PHE A 203 18.07 1.33 2.28
N SER A 204 19.09 0.47 2.12
CA SER A 204 20.27 0.77 1.32
C SER A 204 20.17 0.30 -0.13
N ARG A 205 19.06 -0.35 -0.51
CA ARG A 205 18.83 -0.77 -1.89
C ARG A 205 18.69 0.46 -2.80
N PRO A 206 19.28 0.47 -4.01
CA PRO A 206 19.21 1.62 -4.93
C PRO A 206 17.79 2.05 -5.28
N TRP A 207 16.82 1.14 -5.20
CA TRP A 207 15.44 1.40 -5.53
C TRP A 207 14.59 1.90 -4.37
N PHE A 208 15.07 1.86 -3.12
CA PHE A 208 14.25 2.11 -1.94
C PHE A 208 13.54 3.47 -1.99
N GLN A 209 14.31 4.54 -2.26
CA GLN A 209 13.77 5.90 -2.32
C GLN A 209 12.73 6.05 -3.43
N ASP A 210 13.06 5.64 -4.66
CA ASP A 210 12.15 5.70 -5.80
C ASP A 210 10.88 4.89 -5.58
N TYR A 211 11.00 3.73 -4.92
CA TYR A 211 9.88 2.85 -4.60
C TYR A 211 8.91 3.53 -3.63
N MET A 212 9.44 4.11 -2.55
CA MET A 212 8.64 4.81 -1.54
C MET A 212 7.96 6.04 -2.17
N ILE A 213 8.71 6.91 -2.84
CA ILE A 213 8.12 8.07 -3.53
C ILE A 213 7.08 7.65 -4.57
N GLY A 214 7.36 6.59 -5.34
CA GLY A 214 6.43 6.02 -6.31
C GLY A 214 5.14 5.54 -5.68
N TYR A 215 5.20 4.92 -4.49
CA TYR A 215 4.00 4.50 -3.76
C TYR A 215 3.18 5.69 -3.27
N LEU A 216 3.85 6.70 -2.71
CA LEU A 216 3.16 7.91 -2.25
C LEU A 216 2.47 8.64 -3.41
N ALA A 217 3.14 8.76 -4.56
CA ALA A 217 2.56 9.30 -5.78
C ALA A 217 1.39 8.44 -6.29
N TYR A 218 1.50 7.11 -6.22
CA TYR A 218 0.41 6.19 -6.58
C TYR A 218 -0.82 6.37 -5.68
N LEU A 219 -0.63 6.49 -4.36
CA LEU A 219 -1.70 6.77 -3.40
C LEU A 219 -2.40 8.10 -3.71
N VAL A 220 -1.62 9.18 -3.86
CA VAL A 220 -2.16 10.50 -4.22
C VAL A 220 -2.92 10.47 -5.54
N LYS A 221 -2.40 9.77 -6.55
CA LYS A 221 -3.04 9.64 -7.86
C LYS A 221 -4.44 9.05 -7.78
N GLN A 222 -4.69 8.15 -6.82
CA GLN A 222 -6.02 7.58 -6.59
C GLN A 222 -7.02 8.63 -6.12
N PHE A 223 -6.62 9.53 -5.22
CA PHE A 223 -7.45 10.66 -4.77
C PHE A 223 -7.67 11.66 -5.91
N THR A 224 -6.60 12.10 -6.57
CA THR A 224 -6.69 13.08 -7.67
C THR A 224 -7.50 12.54 -8.86
N GLY A 225 -7.44 11.24 -9.10
CA GLY A 225 -8.23 10.58 -10.15
C GLY A 225 -9.74 10.65 -9.94
N LEU A 226 -10.20 10.91 -8.70
CA LEU A 226 -11.61 11.11 -8.36
C LEU A 226 -11.92 12.59 -8.03
N GLY A 227 -11.04 13.50 -8.46
CA GLY A 227 -11.21 14.95 -8.34
C GLY A 227 -10.88 15.52 -6.96
N TYR A 228 -10.20 14.79 -6.09
CA TYR A 228 -9.71 15.33 -4.81
C TYR A 228 -8.36 16.02 -4.99
N ASP A 229 -8.09 17.01 -4.15
CA ASP A 229 -6.80 17.68 -4.03
C ASP A 229 -6.44 17.86 -2.55
N GLY A 230 -5.21 18.25 -2.24
CA GLY A 230 -4.81 18.59 -0.89
C GLY A 230 -3.36 18.24 -0.59
N THR A 231 -3.11 17.74 0.62
CA THR A 231 -1.74 17.53 1.13
C THR A 231 -1.57 16.18 1.80
N VAL A 232 -0.32 15.71 1.81
CA VAL A 232 0.10 14.57 2.63
C VAL A 232 1.26 14.99 3.52
N LYS A 233 1.14 14.74 4.82
CA LYS A 233 2.18 14.98 5.82
C LYS A 233 2.72 13.65 6.34
N ILE A 234 4.02 13.45 6.17
CA ILE A 234 4.73 12.24 6.59
C ILE A 234 5.43 12.49 7.93
N CYS A 235 4.95 11.84 8.99
CA CYS A 235 5.50 11.99 10.34
C CYS A 235 6.53 10.92 10.70
N CYS A 236 6.40 9.69 10.20
CA CYS A 236 7.30 8.59 10.51
C CYS A 236 7.42 7.63 9.32
N ILE A 237 8.64 7.14 9.07
CA ILE A 237 8.93 6.14 8.04
C ILE A 237 9.73 5.01 8.68
N ASN A 238 9.19 3.78 8.66
CA ASN A 238 9.85 2.60 9.23
C ASN A 238 10.40 2.84 10.64
N ASN A 239 9.57 3.37 11.53
CA ASN A 239 9.91 3.73 12.93
C ASN A 239 11.03 4.79 13.09
N TYR A 240 11.29 5.59 12.06
CA TYR A 240 12.17 6.75 12.16
C TYR A 240 11.38 8.02 11.89
N SER A 241 11.21 8.85 12.92
CA SER A 241 10.34 10.04 12.85
C SER A 241 10.99 11.19 12.10
N ALA A 242 10.16 12.04 11.48
CA ALA A 242 10.61 13.28 10.85
C ALA A 242 11.22 14.24 11.90
N LEU A 243 10.77 14.16 13.15
CA LEU A 243 11.33 14.94 14.26
C LEU A 243 12.76 14.53 14.57
N ASP A 244 13.03 13.23 14.62
CA ASP A 244 14.38 12.71 14.84
C ASP A 244 15.31 13.12 13.69
N TYR A 245 14.82 13.08 12.45
CA TYR A 245 15.53 13.60 11.28
C TYR A 245 15.85 15.10 11.40
N HIS A 246 14.86 15.92 11.75
CA HIS A 246 15.02 17.37 11.94
C HIS A 246 16.03 17.70 13.05
N GLN A 247 16.00 16.92 14.14
CA GLN A 247 16.96 17.02 15.26
C GLN A 247 18.33 16.42 14.92
N LYS A 248 18.55 15.98 13.67
CA LYS A 248 19.81 15.38 13.18
C LYS A 248 20.24 14.15 13.98
N LYS A 249 19.28 13.42 14.57
CA LYS A 249 19.58 12.14 15.22
C LYS A 249 20.00 11.12 14.15
N ALA A 250 20.89 10.21 14.52
CA ALA A 250 21.27 9.14 13.63
C ALA A 250 20.05 8.24 13.38
N ALA A 251 19.80 7.89 12.11
CA ALA A 251 18.83 6.87 11.80
C ALA A 251 19.27 5.54 12.47
N PRO A 252 18.35 4.81 13.14
CA PRO A 252 18.72 3.62 13.88
C PRO A 252 19.42 2.61 12.97
N TYR A 253 20.39 1.87 13.49
CA TYR A 253 21.08 0.75 12.81
C TYR A 253 21.63 1.07 11.40
N GLY A 254 22.01 2.32 11.13
CA GLY A 254 22.62 2.68 9.84
C GLY A 254 21.61 2.76 8.68
N ARG A 255 20.33 3.02 8.95
CA ARG A 255 19.27 3.23 7.95
C ARG A 255 19.40 4.57 7.20
N VAL A 256 20.57 4.84 6.61
CA VAL A 256 20.88 6.12 5.93
C VAL A 256 19.91 6.41 4.77
N GLY A 257 19.35 5.37 4.15
CA GLY A 257 18.30 5.53 3.13
C GLY A 257 17.06 6.28 3.60
N LEU A 258 16.71 6.20 4.90
CA LEU A 258 15.60 6.96 5.46
C LEU A 258 15.91 8.46 5.52
N ASN A 259 17.15 8.85 5.82
CA ASN A 259 17.58 10.25 5.76
C ASN A 259 17.52 10.78 4.32
N HIS A 260 17.91 9.97 3.34
CA HIS A 260 17.79 10.32 1.93
C HIS A 260 16.33 10.48 1.51
N LEU A 261 15.44 9.61 1.99
CA LEU A 261 14.01 9.72 1.70
C LEU A 261 13.40 11.00 2.28
N TYR A 262 13.67 11.36 3.54
CA TYR A 262 13.22 12.64 4.10
C TYR A 262 13.77 13.84 3.32
N ARG A 263 15.06 13.82 2.97
CA ARG A 263 15.66 14.87 2.13
C ARG A 263 14.96 14.99 0.77
N GLU A 264 14.61 13.86 0.16
CA GLU A 264 13.91 13.85 -1.12
C GLU A 264 12.48 14.38 -1.03
N LEU A 265 11.78 14.12 0.08
CA LEU A 265 10.48 14.75 0.35
C LEU A 265 10.61 16.28 0.40
N LEU A 266 11.65 16.82 1.06
CA LEU A 266 11.93 18.26 1.07
C LEU A 266 12.29 18.80 -0.32
N ASN A 267 13.17 18.11 -1.05
CA ASN A 267 13.58 18.50 -2.40
C ASN A 267 12.40 18.57 -3.39
N ARG A 268 11.33 17.82 -3.13
CA ARG A 268 10.08 17.81 -3.90
C ARG A 268 9.11 18.93 -3.51
N GLY A 269 9.57 19.92 -2.76
CA GLY A 269 8.75 21.01 -2.26
C GLY A 269 7.96 20.65 -1.00
N GLY A 270 8.43 19.65 -0.26
CA GLY A 270 7.92 19.36 1.07
C GLY A 270 8.38 20.40 2.08
N GLU A 271 7.50 20.72 3.04
CA GLU A 271 7.77 21.69 4.10
C GLU A 271 7.72 21.00 5.47
N GLU A 272 8.67 21.33 6.33
CA GLU A 272 8.65 20.91 7.73
C GLU A 272 7.52 21.62 8.48
N LYS A 273 6.55 20.87 8.97
CA LYS A 273 5.37 21.43 9.65
C LYS A 273 5.05 20.75 10.97
N TRP A 274 4.69 21.59 11.93
CA TRP A 274 4.06 21.18 13.17
C TRP A 274 2.54 21.11 12.99
N SER A 275 1.95 20.08 13.58
CA SER A 275 0.52 19.99 13.85
C SER A 275 0.30 20.54 15.25
N PHE A 276 -0.76 21.33 15.39
CA PHE A 276 -1.16 21.92 16.66
C PHE A 276 -2.49 21.35 17.10
N SER A 277 -2.64 21.07 18.39
CA SER A 277 -3.95 20.77 18.97
C SER A 277 -4.84 22.02 18.94
N GLN A 278 -6.14 21.84 19.22
CA GLN A 278 -7.09 22.96 19.35
C GLN A 278 -6.66 23.99 20.41
N ASN A 279 -5.84 23.58 21.37
CA ASN A 279 -5.31 24.43 22.45
C ASN A 279 -3.94 25.03 22.11
N GLY A 280 -3.46 24.90 20.86
CA GLY A 280 -2.19 25.45 20.39
C GLY A 280 -0.94 24.66 20.78
N HIS A 281 -1.07 23.46 21.36
CA HIS A 281 0.10 22.63 21.69
C HIS A 281 0.61 21.86 20.47
N LYS A 282 1.93 21.87 20.29
CA LYS A 282 2.61 21.03 19.29
C LYS A 282 2.36 19.55 19.57
N HIS A 283 1.93 18.81 18.56
CA HIS A 283 1.66 17.38 18.68
C HIS A 283 2.51 16.55 17.71
N ASP A 284 2.30 16.73 16.41
CA ASP A 284 2.99 15.94 15.38
C ASP A 284 3.88 16.83 14.50
N PHE A 285 5.14 16.43 14.31
CA PHE A 285 6.03 17.04 13.32
C PHE A 285 6.15 16.11 12.10
N GLY A 286 6.07 16.68 10.91
CA GLY A 286 6.21 15.92 9.67
C GLY A 286 6.62 16.78 8.49
N ILE A 287 6.90 16.12 7.37
CA ILE A 287 7.15 16.77 6.09
C ILE A 287 5.86 16.76 5.29
N GLU A 288 5.29 17.93 5.04
CA GLU A 288 4.03 18.12 4.33
C GLU A 288 4.26 18.46 2.86
N LEU A 289 3.61 17.73 1.95
CA LEU A 289 3.70 17.90 0.51
C LEU A 289 2.31 18.11 -0.09
N PRO A 290 2.12 19.09 -0.98
CA PRO A 290 0.92 19.17 -1.81
C PRO A 290 0.81 17.99 -2.77
N PHE A 291 -0.40 17.53 -3.09
CA PHE A 291 -0.63 16.46 -4.06
C PHE A 291 -0.05 16.79 -5.44
N ALA A 292 -0.08 18.06 -5.83
CA ALA A 292 0.48 18.55 -7.09
C ALA A 292 1.98 18.24 -7.25
N THR A 293 2.77 18.27 -6.16
CA THR A 293 4.22 18.05 -6.25
C THR A 293 4.60 16.57 -6.40
N LEU A 294 3.71 15.67 -5.95
CA LEU A 294 3.88 14.22 -6.08
C LEU A 294 3.40 13.69 -7.43
N THR A 295 2.43 14.36 -8.06
CA THR A 295 1.88 13.98 -9.36
C THR A 295 2.62 14.62 -10.54
N SER A 296 3.35 15.71 -10.32
CA SER A 296 4.16 16.40 -11.35
C SER A 296 5.48 15.70 -11.70
N LEU A 297 5.59 14.38 -11.50
CA LEU A 297 6.77 13.57 -11.85
C LEU A 297 7.08 13.69 -13.35
N LYS A 298 7.87 14.70 -13.74
CA LYS A 298 8.45 14.82 -15.07
C LYS A 298 9.29 13.57 -15.33
N LYS A 299 8.99 12.87 -16.43
CA LYS A 299 9.91 11.91 -17.05
C LYS A 299 11.20 12.66 -17.36
N GLY A 300 12.22 12.47 -16.52
CA GLY A 300 13.46 13.21 -16.66
C GLY A 300 14.58 12.56 -15.89
N ARG A 301 15.10 11.44 -16.41
CA ARG A 301 16.53 11.21 -16.55
C ARG A 301 16.71 10.32 -17.78
N LYS A 302 17.29 10.94 -18.81
CA LYS A 302 17.92 10.24 -19.94
C LYS A 302 19.11 9.45 -19.41
#